data_AF-T1IBB8-F1
#
_entry.id   AF-T1IBB8-F1
#
_cell.length_a   1.000
_cell.length_b   1.000
_cell.length_c   1.000
_cell.angle_alpha   90.00
_cell.angle_beta   90.00
_cell.angle_gamma   90.00
#
_symmetry.space_group_name_H-M   'P 1'
#
loop_
_entity.id
_entity.type
_entity.pdbx_description
1 polymer ?
#
loop_
_entity_poly.entity_id
_entity_poly.type
_entity_poly.pdbx_seq_one_letter_code
_entity_poly.pdbx_strand_id
1 'polypeptide(L)'
;MWSLLLKLGLTAVAGIGLGLVILLQQEAFRREFEYDRTRREPDPERASTKCSNRDKSRRNTSKSREEENQRELLETLLNSDSAECIICTDLISYEHKVWSCPHCWNIFHLNCVSKWAESNVNQSIWSCPVCRKDIRNNGLTLRYRCMCGRVAEPKVIAGVTPHCCGKACRRECGRKCHPGPCSRDSSPRPV
;
A
#
# COMPACT_ATOMS: atom_id res chain seq x y z
N MET A 1 65.37 0.91 36.30
CA MET A 1 64.31 -0.11 36.48
C MET A 1 62.95 0.45 36.93
N TRP A 2 62.85 1.67 37.48
CA TRP A 2 61.57 2.24 37.96
C TRP A 2 60.61 2.75 36.86
N SER A 3 61.13 3.16 35.69
CA SER A 3 60.29 3.72 34.60
C SER A 3 59.50 2.69 33.78
N LEU A 4 59.83 1.39 33.87
CA LEU A 4 59.08 0.33 33.19
C LEU A 4 57.87 -0.13 34.01
N LEU A 5 57.98 -0.12 35.34
CA LEU A 5 56.89 -0.48 36.25
C LEU A 5 55.75 0.57 36.25
N LEU A 6 56.09 1.86 36.13
CA LEU A 6 55.11 2.95 36.00
C LEU A 6 54.34 2.91 34.66
N LYS A 7 55.01 2.54 33.57
CA LYS A 7 54.37 2.42 32.24
C LYS A 7 53.42 1.22 32.16
N LEU A 8 53.77 0.09 32.77
CA LEU A 8 52.89 -1.08 32.86
C LEU A 8 51.70 -0.86 33.80
N GLY A 9 51.89 -0.11 34.89
CA GLY A 9 50.83 0.26 35.82
C GLY A 9 49.75 1.16 35.18
N LEU A 10 50.14 2.14 34.36
CA LEU A 10 49.18 3.04 33.68
C LEU A 10 48.34 2.31 32.62
N THR A 11 48.94 1.38 31.87
CA THR A 11 48.23 0.59 30.85
C THR A 11 47.24 -0.41 31.45
N ALA A 12 47.53 -0.95 32.64
CA ALA A 12 46.64 -1.87 33.34
C ALA A 12 45.37 -1.16 33.86
N VAL A 13 45.50 0.07 34.38
CA VAL A 13 44.37 0.86 34.90
C VAL A 13 43.44 1.34 33.77
N ALA A 14 44.00 1.73 32.62
CA ALA A 14 43.21 2.12 31.44
C ALA A 14 42.41 0.94 30.85
N GLY A 15 42.99 -0.27 30.84
CA GLY A 15 42.32 -1.49 30.36
C GLY A 15 41.14 -1.92 31.24
N ILE A 16 41.28 -1.82 32.58
CA ILE A 16 40.20 -2.13 33.52
C ILE A 16 39.06 -1.11 33.42
N GLY A 17 39.38 0.18 33.25
CA GLY A 17 38.38 1.24 33.05
C GLY A 17 37.55 1.04 31.79
N LEU A 18 38.20 0.76 30.65
CA LEU A 18 37.51 0.46 29.38
C LEU A 18 36.70 -0.84 29.46
N GLY A 19 37.22 -1.88 30.13
CA GLY A 19 36.51 -3.14 30.35
C GLY A 19 35.22 -2.97 31.17
N LEU A 20 35.27 -2.19 32.26
CA LEU A 20 34.09 -1.88 33.08
C LEU A 20 33.05 -1.05 32.31
N VAL A 21 33.48 -0.07 31.51
CA VAL A 21 32.56 0.73 30.68
C VAL A 21 31.90 -0.12 29.59
N ILE A 22 32.64 -1.03 28.94
CA ILE A 22 32.09 -1.94 27.93
C ILE A 22 31.12 -2.95 28.56
N LEU A 23 31.41 -3.49 29.75
CA LEU A 23 30.49 -4.39 30.47
C LEU A 23 29.19 -3.67 30.86
N LEU A 24 29.28 -2.45 31.40
CA LEU A 24 28.10 -1.66 31.76
C LEU A 24 27.28 -1.26 30.51
N GLN A 25 27.93 -0.96 29.39
CA GLN A 25 27.24 -0.70 28.11
C GLN A 25 26.58 -1.95 27.55
N GLN A 26 27.22 -3.13 27.64
CA GLN A 26 26.62 -4.40 27.21
C GLN A 26 25.42 -4.79 28.07
N GLU A 27 25.47 -4.56 29.38
CA GLU A 27 24.34 -4.80 30.28
C GLU A 27 23.16 -3.85 30.02
N ALA A 28 23.44 -2.57 29.77
CA ALA A 28 22.41 -1.60 29.39
C ALA A 28 21.71 -2.00 28.08
N PHE A 29 22.49 -2.39 27.06
CA PHE A 29 21.95 -2.84 25.78
C PHE A 29 21.15 -4.15 25.91
N ARG A 30 21.62 -5.11 26.73
CA ARG A 30 20.89 -6.35 27.00
C ARG A 30 19.57 -6.06 27.70
N ARG A 31 19.53 -5.12 28.65
CA ARG A 31 18.29 -4.68 29.32
C ARG A 31 17.32 -3.99 28.36
N GLU A 32 17.80 -3.17 27.44
CA GLU A 32 16.93 -2.56 26.41
C GLU A 32 16.32 -3.61 25.50
N PHE A 33 17.10 -4.60 25.07
CA PHE A 33 16.61 -5.69 24.22
C PHE A 33 15.57 -6.58 24.94
N GLU A 34 15.77 -6.85 26.23
CA GLU A 34 14.84 -7.62 27.05
C GLU A 34 13.54 -6.86 27.35
N TYR A 35 13.64 -5.54 27.55
CA TYR A 35 12.48 -4.65 27.65
C TYR A 35 11.67 -4.57 26.35
N ASP A 36 12.31 -4.45 25.18
CA ASP A 36 11.62 -4.45 23.88
C ASP A 36 11.01 -5.82 23.55
N ARG A 37 11.64 -6.93 23.97
CA ARG A 37 11.10 -8.28 23.81
C ARG A 37 9.81 -8.49 24.62
N THR A 38 9.81 -8.11 25.89
CA THR A 38 8.61 -8.22 26.76
C THR A 38 7.45 -7.36 26.28
N ARG A 39 7.73 -6.25 25.59
CA ARG A 39 6.70 -5.40 24.95
C ARG A 39 6.07 -6.03 23.70
N ARG A 40 6.81 -6.88 22.97
CA ARG A 40 6.34 -7.50 21.71
C ARG A 40 5.61 -8.82 21.92
N GLU A 41 5.68 -9.41 23.12
CA GLU A 41 4.89 -10.59 23.47
C GLU A 41 3.39 -10.24 23.34
N PRO A 42 2.66 -10.86 22.40
CA PRO A 42 1.24 -10.63 22.25
C PRO A 42 0.49 -11.19 23.47
N ASP A 43 -0.39 -10.40 24.06
CA ASP A 43 -1.25 -10.81 25.16
C ASP A 43 -2.01 -12.11 24.84
N PRO A 44 -1.76 -13.22 25.58
CA PRO A 44 -2.40 -14.51 25.33
C PRO A 44 -3.92 -14.49 25.55
N GLU A 45 -4.47 -13.51 26.29
CA GLU A 45 -5.93 -13.39 26.44
C GLU A 45 -6.63 -12.89 25.16
N ARG A 46 -5.89 -12.31 24.20
CA ARG A 46 -6.45 -11.86 22.92
C ARG A 46 -6.56 -12.96 21.86
N ALA A 47 -6.11 -14.18 22.19
CA ALA A 47 -6.12 -15.32 21.25
C ALA A 47 -7.44 -16.10 21.21
N SER A 48 -8.45 -15.75 22.01
CA SER A 48 -9.71 -16.49 22.05
C SER A 48 -10.96 -15.62 22.18
N THR A 49 -11.12 -14.62 21.33
CA THR A 49 -12.48 -14.12 21.04
C THR A 49 -13.02 -14.88 19.83
N LYS A 50 -13.87 -15.88 20.07
CA LYS A 50 -14.81 -16.39 19.06
C LYS A 50 -15.55 -15.17 18.50
N CYS A 51 -15.18 -14.71 17.31
CA CYS A 51 -15.85 -13.56 16.69
C CYS A 51 -17.33 -13.89 16.56
N SER A 52 -18.14 -13.17 17.34
CA SER A 52 -19.59 -13.27 17.27
C SER A 52 -20.06 -12.79 15.90
N ASN A 53 -21.20 -13.30 15.43
CA ASN A 53 -21.81 -12.84 14.17
C ASN A 53 -22.04 -11.31 14.15
N ARG A 54 -22.15 -10.70 15.35
CA ARG A 54 -22.37 -9.27 15.58
C ARG A 54 -21.11 -8.42 15.29
N ASP A 55 -19.92 -8.94 15.58
CA ASP A 55 -18.65 -8.26 15.27
C ASP A 55 -18.31 -8.31 13.78
N LYS A 56 -18.63 -9.43 13.11
CA LYS A 56 -18.55 -9.53 11.64
C LYS A 56 -19.50 -8.56 10.96
N SER A 57 -20.74 -8.45 11.45
CA SER A 57 -21.72 -7.50 10.92
C SER A 57 -21.25 -6.05 11.06
N ARG A 58 -20.73 -5.65 12.23
CA ARG A 58 -20.21 -4.28 12.44
C ARG A 58 -19.00 -3.98 11.55
N ARG A 59 -18.06 -4.92 11.42
CA ARG A 59 -16.89 -4.77 10.55
C ARG A 59 -17.24 -4.71 9.06
N ASN A 60 -18.27 -5.45 8.65
CA ASN A 60 -18.79 -5.38 7.27
C ASN A 60 -19.44 -4.03 6.99
N THR A 61 -20.20 -3.47 7.94
CA THR A 61 -20.81 -2.14 7.76
C THR A 61 -19.79 -1.00 7.71
N SER A 62 -18.68 -1.09 8.46
CA SER A 62 -17.61 -0.08 8.40
C SER A 62 -16.85 -0.15 7.08
N LYS A 63 -16.49 -1.36 6.64
CA LYS A 63 -15.81 -1.59 5.36
C LYS A 63 -16.65 -1.13 4.16
N SER A 64 -17.96 -1.40 4.15
CA SER A 64 -18.83 -0.95 3.06
C SER A 64 -18.94 0.57 2.98
N ARG A 65 -18.91 1.27 4.14
CA ARG A 65 -18.89 2.75 4.19
C ARG A 65 -17.57 3.31 3.70
N GLU A 66 -16.44 2.71 4.07
CA GLU A 66 -15.12 3.11 3.57
C GLU A 66 -15.02 2.96 2.04
N GLU A 67 -15.51 1.85 1.50
CA GLU A 67 -15.56 1.60 0.05
C GLU A 67 -16.49 2.60 -0.68
N GLU A 68 -17.62 2.96 -0.07
CA GLU A 68 -18.52 3.99 -0.58
C GLU A 68 -17.87 5.38 -0.59
N ASN A 69 -17.24 5.76 0.53
CA ASN A 69 -16.50 7.02 0.64
C ASN A 69 -15.38 7.11 -0.39
N GLN A 70 -14.66 6.01 -0.63
CA GLN A 70 -13.58 5.99 -1.62
C GLN A 70 -14.11 6.19 -3.05
N ARG A 71 -15.24 5.56 -3.39
CA ARG A 71 -15.87 5.74 -4.71
C ARG A 71 -16.32 7.18 -4.92
N GLU A 72 -17.05 7.76 -3.96
CA GLU A 72 -17.55 9.13 -4.04
C GLU A 72 -16.41 10.15 -4.16
N LEU A 73 -15.32 9.93 -3.41
CA LEU A 73 -14.11 10.73 -3.53
C LEU A 73 -13.53 10.67 -4.95
N LEU A 74 -13.35 9.48 -5.51
CA LEU A 74 -12.80 9.32 -6.86
C LEU A 74 -13.71 9.90 -7.94
N GLU A 75 -15.04 9.77 -7.79
CA GLU A 75 -16.01 10.40 -8.70
C GLU A 75 -15.87 11.93 -8.66
N THR A 76 -15.77 12.50 -7.46
CA THR A 76 -15.58 13.95 -7.28
C THR A 76 -14.29 14.41 -7.93
N LEU A 77 -13.16 13.78 -7.59
CA LEU A 77 -11.84 14.16 -8.10
C LEU A 77 -11.74 14.09 -9.62
N LEU A 78 -12.31 13.05 -10.24
CA LEU A 78 -12.32 12.92 -11.70
C LEU A 78 -13.26 13.93 -12.36
N ASN A 79 -14.42 14.21 -11.78
CA ASN A 79 -15.37 15.17 -12.34
C ASN A 79 -14.89 16.62 -12.22
N SER A 80 -14.05 16.92 -11.23
CA SER A 80 -13.44 18.24 -11.04
C SER A 80 -12.03 18.37 -11.63
N ASP A 81 -11.56 17.39 -12.42
CA ASP A 81 -10.20 17.35 -12.97
C ASP A 81 -9.09 17.60 -11.92
N SER A 82 -9.30 17.16 -10.68
CA SER A 82 -8.39 17.34 -9.53
C SER A 82 -7.72 16.05 -9.07
N ALA A 83 -7.99 14.94 -9.75
CA ALA A 83 -7.26 13.70 -9.54
C ALA A 83 -5.79 13.87 -9.99
N GLU A 84 -4.85 13.49 -9.13
CA GLU A 84 -3.40 13.63 -9.40
C GLU A 84 -2.76 12.27 -9.63
N CYS A 85 -1.89 12.17 -10.64
CA CYS A 85 -1.05 10.98 -10.81
C CYS A 85 0.19 11.07 -9.92
N ILE A 86 0.22 10.27 -8.85
CA ILE A 86 1.34 10.24 -7.89
C ILE A 86 2.72 9.85 -8.49
N ILE A 87 2.79 9.38 -9.74
CA ILE A 87 4.07 9.08 -10.39
C ILE A 87 4.72 10.33 -10.99
N CYS A 88 3.93 11.21 -11.62
CA CYS A 88 4.44 12.43 -12.27
C CYS A 88 3.94 13.73 -11.61
N THR A 89 3.09 13.64 -10.59
CA THR A 89 2.47 14.75 -9.86
C THR A 89 1.61 15.70 -10.72
N ASP A 90 1.22 15.26 -11.93
CA ASP A 90 0.34 16.01 -12.83
C ASP A 90 -1.12 15.59 -12.67
N LEU A 91 -2.02 16.51 -13.03
CA LEU A 91 -3.47 16.28 -13.03
C LEU A 91 -3.90 15.28 -14.12
N ILE A 92 -4.93 14.50 -13.77
CA ILE A 92 -5.57 13.52 -14.64
C ILE A 92 -6.87 14.14 -15.15
N SER A 93 -6.81 14.68 -16.36
CA SER A 93 -8.00 15.10 -17.13
C SER A 93 -8.62 13.95 -17.94
N TYR A 94 -9.83 14.19 -18.44
CA TYR A 94 -10.59 13.28 -19.30
C TYR A 94 -9.90 12.88 -20.63
N GLU A 95 -8.95 13.68 -21.12
CA GLU A 95 -8.22 13.43 -22.38
C GLU A 95 -7.15 12.35 -22.22
N HIS A 96 -6.69 12.13 -20.98
CA HIS A 96 -5.62 11.20 -20.72
C HIS A 96 -6.07 9.74 -20.80
N LYS A 97 -5.18 8.89 -21.29
CA LYS A 97 -5.28 7.44 -21.08
C LYS A 97 -4.84 7.13 -19.66
N VAL A 98 -5.66 6.39 -18.93
CA VAL A 98 -5.40 6.08 -17.51
C VAL A 98 -5.41 4.59 -17.23
N TRP A 99 -4.86 4.22 -16.09
CA TRP A 99 -4.98 2.89 -15.50
C TRP A 99 -5.32 3.02 -14.02
N SER A 100 -6.21 2.15 -13.52
CA SER A 100 -6.59 2.10 -12.12
C SER A 100 -6.12 0.79 -11.49
N CYS A 101 -5.55 0.89 -10.29
CA CYS A 101 -5.10 -0.28 -9.56
C CYS A 101 -6.27 -1.17 -9.14
N PRO A 102 -6.26 -2.48 -9.44
CA PRO A 102 -7.36 -3.39 -9.07
C PRO A 102 -7.46 -3.63 -7.55
N HIS A 103 -6.45 -3.23 -6.78
CA HIS A 103 -6.39 -3.48 -5.33
C HIS A 103 -6.68 -2.26 -4.46
N CYS A 104 -6.23 -1.08 -4.88
CA CYS A 104 -6.43 0.16 -4.12
C CYS A 104 -7.15 1.26 -4.90
N TRP A 105 -7.51 1.02 -6.16
CA TRP A 105 -8.26 1.93 -7.03
C TRP A 105 -7.61 3.26 -7.39
N ASN A 106 -6.39 3.51 -6.93
CA ASN A 106 -5.63 4.69 -7.32
C ASN A 106 -5.46 4.74 -8.84
N ILE A 107 -5.57 5.95 -9.42
CA ILE A 107 -5.55 6.18 -10.86
C ILE A 107 -4.22 6.82 -11.24
N PHE A 108 -3.67 6.39 -12.37
CA PHE A 108 -2.40 6.84 -12.91
C PHE A 108 -2.54 7.10 -14.40
N HIS A 109 -1.74 8.00 -14.97
CA HIS A 109 -1.57 8.04 -16.42
C HIS A 109 -1.04 6.69 -16.91
N LEU A 110 -1.59 6.20 -18.02
CA LEU A 110 -1.21 4.89 -18.58
C LEU A 110 0.29 4.82 -18.88
N ASN A 111 0.86 5.92 -19.42
CA ASN A 111 2.28 5.99 -19.75
C ASN A 111 3.17 5.91 -18.49
N CYS A 112 2.78 6.60 -17.41
CA CYS A 112 3.54 6.60 -16.16
C CYS A 112 3.57 5.22 -15.54
N VAL A 113 2.42 4.55 -15.45
CA VAL A 113 2.37 3.19 -14.88
C VAL A 113 3.00 2.14 -15.79
N SER A 114 2.99 2.33 -17.11
CA SER A 114 3.64 1.41 -18.05
C SER A 114 5.17 1.44 -17.89
N LYS A 115 5.76 2.65 -17.85
CA LYS A 115 7.19 2.83 -17.55
C LYS A 115 7.57 2.28 -16.17
N TRP A 116 6.69 2.45 -15.19
CA TRP A 116 6.87 1.86 -13.86
C TRP A 116 6.86 0.32 -13.89
N ALA A 117 5.94 -0.28 -14.64
CA ALA A 117 5.89 -1.73 -14.78
C ALA A 117 7.13 -2.29 -15.49
N GLU A 118 7.63 -1.60 -16.51
CA GLU A 118 8.81 -2.00 -17.30
C GLU A 118 10.13 -1.94 -16.52
N SER A 119 10.24 -1.09 -15.49
CA SER A 119 11.45 -1.00 -14.66
C SER A 119 11.64 -2.18 -13.69
N ASN A 120 10.67 -3.09 -13.61
CA ASN A 120 10.77 -4.26 -12.74
C ASN A 120 11.52 -5.41 -13.44
N VAL A 121 12.47 -6.02 -12.71
CA VAL A 121 13.37 -7.08 -13.21
C VAL A 121 12.60 -8.27 -13.81
N ASN A 122 11.42 -8.58 -13.27
CA ASN A 122 10.51 -9.58 -13.80
C ASN A 122 9.35 -8.89 -14.54
N GLN A 123 9.44 -8.77 -15.86
CA GLN A 123 8.41 -8.12 -16.71
C GLN A 123 7.00 -8.73 -16.58
N SER A 124 6.86 -9.90 -15.95
CA SER A 124 5.59 -10.58 -15.72
C SER A 124 4.85 -10.13 -14.44
N ILE A 125 5.57 -9.59 -13.45
CA ILE A 125 5.04 -9.18 -12.14
C ILE A 125 5.70 -7.87 -11.70
N TRP A 126 4.90 -6.86 -11.41
CA TRP A 126 5.36 -5.58 -10.90
C TRP A 126 4.45 -5.11 -9.75
N SER A 127 4.94 -4.27 -8.84
CA SER A 127 4.15 -3.84 -7.67
C SER A 127 3.57 -2.44 -7.87
N CYS A 128 2.32 -2.23 -7.42
CA CYS A 128 1.66 -0.93 -7.47
C CYS A 128 2.46 0.15 -6.68
N PRO A 129 2.66 1.38 -7.21
CA PRO A 129 3.39 2.44 -6.52
C PRO A 129 2.80 2.82 -5.16
N VAL A 130 1.47 2.72 -5.02
CA VAL A 130 0.74 3.15 -3.82
C VAL A 130 0.56 2.01 -2.83
N CYS A 131 -0.09 0.92 -3.23
CA CYS A 131 -0.43 -0.15 -2.28
C CYS A 131 0.58 -1.30 -2.25
N ARG A 132 1.62 -1.25 -3.09
CA ARG A 132 2.70 -2.25 -3.17
C ARG A 132 2.26 -3.69 -3.48
N LYS A 133 0.97 -3.92 -3.80
CA LYS A 133 0.48 -5.24 -4.21
C LYS A 133 0.97 -5.59 -5.61
N ASP A 134 1.26 -6.87 -5.80
CA ASP A 134 1.75 -7.41 -7.06
C ASP A 134 0.64 -7.43 -8.11
N ILE A 135 1.00 -6.92 -9.28
CA ILE A 135 0.19 -6.89 -10.48
C ILE A 135 0.81 -7.84 -11.49
N ARG A 136 0.06 -8.88 -11.83
CA ARG A 136 0.42 -9.80 -12.90
C ARG A 136 0.00 -9.17 -14.23
N ASN A 137 0.96 -9.03 -15.13
CA ASN A 137 0.72 -8.52 -16.46
C ASN A 137 0.85 -9.61 -17.54
N ASN A 138 1.32 -10.81 -17.17
CA ASN A 138 1.51 -11.96 -18.05
C ASN A 138 2.23 -11.62 -19.37
N GLY A 139 3.16 -10.66 -19.34
CA GLY A 139 3.89 -10.18 -20.52
C GLY A 139 3.06 -9.31 -21.48
N LEU A 140 1.84 -8.91 -21.12
CA LEU A 140 1.00 -8.03 -21.93
C LEU A 140 1.30 -6.56 -21.63
N THR A 141 1.10 -5.67 -22.60
CA THR A 141 1.13 -4.22 -22.34
C THR A 141 -0.13 -3.80 -21.59
N LEU A 142 0.00 -2.93 -20.58
CA LEU A 142 -1.15 -2.32 -19.92
C LEU A 142 -2.00 -1.56 -20.95
N ARG A 143 -3.33 -1.75 -20.92
CA ARG A 143 -4.25 -1.15 -21.89
C ARG A 143 -5.20 -0.18 -21.22
N TYR A 144 -5.47 0.93 -21.91
CA TYR A 144 -6.51 1.85 -21.48
C TYR A 144 -7.89 1.21 -21.62
N ARG A 145 -8.55 0.99 -20.49
CA ARG A 145 -9.90 0.46 -20.41
C ARG A 145 -10.70 1.32 -19.44
N CYS A 146 -12.03 1.27 -19.57
CA CYS A 146 -12.90 1.93 -18.61
C CYS A 146 -12.71 1.40 -17.18
N MET A 147 -13.21 2.13 -16.19
CA MET A 147 -13.02 1.79 -14.77
C MET A 147 -13.53 0.40 -14.34
N CYS A 148 -14.41 -0.25 -15.12
CA CYS A 148 -14.82 -1.65 -14.91
C CYS A 148 -14.14 -2.66 -15.86
N GLY A 149 -13.21 -2.23 -16.71
CA GLY A 149 -12.45 -3.06 -17.64
C GLY A 149 -13.20 -3.53 -18.88
N ARG A 150 -14.49 -3.22 -19.02
CA ARG A 150 -15.37 -3.74 -20.10
C ARG A 150 -15.04 -3.17 -21.47
N VAL A 151 -14.84 -1.87 -21.57
CA VAL A 151 -14.66 -1.15 -22.84
C VAL A 151 -13.21 -0.69 -22.94
N ALA A 152 -12.54 -1.01 -24.04
CA ALA A 152 -11.23 -0.45 -24.38
C ALA A 152 -11.42 0.97 -24.94
N GLU A 153 -10.50 1.88 -24.60
CA GLU A 153 -10.54 3.29 -25.01
C GLU A 153 -11.93 3.93 -24.86
N PRO A 154 -12.45 4.05 -23.62
CA PRO A 154 -13.74 4.67 -23.38
C PRO A 154 -13.75 6.13 -23.88
N LYS A 155 -14.79 6.49 -24.63
CA LYS A 155 -15.06 7.87 -25.04
C LYS A 155 -15.65 8.65 -23.88
N VAL A 156 -15.41 9.97 -23.87
CA VAL A 156 -16.06 10.90 -22.94
C VAL A 156 -17.56 10.97 -23.29
N ILE A 157 -18.41 10.86 -22.28
CA ILE A 157 -19.88 10.90 -22.42
C ILE A 157 -20.40 11.94 -21.45
N ALA A 158 -21.21 12.89 -21.93
CA ALA A 158 -21.81 13.92 -21.09
C ALA A 158 -22.63 13.29 -19.94
N GLY A 159 -22.41 13.79 -18.72
CA GLY A 159 -23.08 13.29 -17.51
C GLY A 159 -22.59 11.92 -17.01
N VAL A 160 -21.50 11.39 -17.56
CA VAL A 160 -20.82 10.18 -17.07
C VAL A 160 -19.44 10.57 -16.56
N THR A 161 -19.03 10.05 -15.40
CA THR A 161 -17.69 10.28 -14.85
C THR A 161 -16.60 9.96 -15.90
N PRO A 162 -15.55 10.80 -16.03
CA PRO A 162 -14.45 10.53 -16.93
C PRO A 162 -13.89 9.10 -16.80
N HIS A 163 -13.46 8.55 -17.93
CA HIS A 163 -12.95 7.17 -18.04
C HIS A 163 -13.97 6.06 -17.71
N CYS A 164 -15.24 6.38 -17.47
CA CYS A 164 -16.32 5.40 -17.32
C CYS A 164 -17.09 5.23 -18.63
N CYS A 165 -17.58 4.00 -18.91
CA CYS A 165 -18.26 3.71 -20.17
C CYS A 165 -19.79 3.90 -20.14
N GLY A 166 -20.36 4.36 -19.03
CA GLY A 166 -21.80 4.59 -18.85
C GLY A 166 -22.70 3.34 -18.80
N LYS A 167 -22.21 2.17 -19.22
CA LYS A 167 -22.92 0.87 -19.16
C LYS A 167 -22.96 0.32 -17.72
N ALA A 168 -23.80 -0.68 -17.47
CA ALA A 168 -23.80 -1.43 -16.20
C ALA A 168 -22.38 -1.91 -15.82
N CYS A 169 -22.01 -1.90 -14.55
CA CYS A 169 -20.68 -2.32 -14.11
C CYS A 169 -20.41 -3.79 -14.44
N ARG A 170 -19.20 -4.13 -14.93
CA ARG A 170 -18.80 -5.52 -15.20
C ARG A 170 -18.61 -6.35 -13.93
N ARG A 171 -18.46 -5.71 -12.78
CA ARG A 171 -18.33 -6.36 -11.47
C ARG A 171 -19.69 -6.73 -10.85
N GLU A 172 -20.79 -6.65 -11.61
CA GLU A 172 -22.14 -7.09 -11.21
C GLU A 172 -22.68 -6.47 -9.90
N CYS A 173 -22.23 -5.26 -9.57
CA CYS A 173 -22.64 -4.55 -8.35
C CYS A 173 -24.01 -3.83 -8.43
N GLY A 174 -24.73 -3.97 -9.55
CA GLY A 174 -26.02 -3.30 -9.79
C GLY A 174 -25.96 -1.80 -10.15
N ARG A 175 -24.76 -1.20 -10.23
CA ARG A 175 -24.55 0.22 -10.61
C ARG A 175 -24.03 0.35 -12.05
N LYS A 176 -24.03 1.58 -12.60
CA LYS A 176 -23.28 1.92 -13.83
C LYS A 176 -21.77 1.81 -13.58
N CYS A 177 -20.96 1.80 -14.63
CA CYS A 177 -19.51 1.86 -14.55
C CYS A 177 -19.09 3.05 -13.67
N HIS A 178 -18.28 2.77 -12.65
CA HIS A 178 -17.87 3.72 -11.63
C HIS A 178 -16.37 3.52 -11.31
N PRO A 179 -15.65 4.57 -10.88
CA PRO A 179 -14.33 4.41 -10.30
C PRO A 179 -14.43 3.75 -8.91
N GLY A 180 -13.34 3.22 -8.38
CA GLY A 180 -13.34 2.67 -7.02
C GLY A 180 -14.09 1.33 -6.83
N PRO A 181 -14.17 0.88 -5.57
CA PRO A 181 -14.70 -0.44 -5.21
C PRO A 181 -16.22 -0.57 -5.38
N CYS A 182 -16.66 -1.80 -5.60
CA CYS A 182 -18.08 -2.16 -5.56
C CYS A 182 -18.46 -2.50 -4.11
N SER A 183 -19.39 -1.75 -3.51
CA SER A 183 -19.79 -1.89 -2.10
C SER A 183 -20.52 -3.20 -1.73
N ARG A 184 -20.60 -4.16 -2.65
CA ARG A 184 -21.12 -5.51 -2.44
C ARG A 184 -20.10 -6.47 -3.05
N ASP A 185 -19.36 -7.16 -2.19
CA ASP A 185 -18.32 -8.18 -2.46
C ASP A 185 -18.20 -8.62 -3.93
N SER A 186 -17.44 -7.85 -4.70
CA SER A 186 -17.07 -8.20 -6.08
C SER A 186 -15.70 -7.60 -6.40
N SER A 187 -14.77 -7.73 -5.46
CA SER A 187 -13.35 -7.71 -5.84
C SER A 187 -13.14 -8.86 -6.83
N PRO A 188 -12.64 -8.60 -8.05
CA PRO A 188 -12.29 -9.69 -8.95
C PRO A 188 -11.21 -10.52 -8.25
N ARG A 189 -11.39 -11.84 -8.20
CA ARG A 189 -10.28 -12.74 -7.89
C ARG A 189 -9.23 -12.51 -8.97
N PRO A 190 -7.95 -12.32 -8.62
CA PRO A 190 -6.90 -12.30 -9.62
C PRO A 190 -6.96 -13.61 -10.41
N VAL A 191 -7.02 -13.49 -11.73
CA VAL A 191 -6.90 -14.61 -12.68
C VAL A 191 -5.43 -15.00 -12.76
#